data_AF-A0A9D6TK60-F1
#
_entry.id   AF-A0A9D6TK60-F1
#
_cell.length_a   1.000
_cell.length_b   1.000
_cell.length_c   1.000
_cell.angle_alpha   90.00
_cell.angle_beta   90.00
_cell.angle_gamma   90.00
#
_symmetry.space_group_name_H-M   'P 1'
#
loop_
_entity.id
_entity.type
_entity.pdbx_description
1 polymer ?
#
loop_
_entity_poly.entity_id
_entity_poly.type
_entity_poly.pdbx_seq_one_letter_code
_entity_poly.pdbx_strand_id
1 'polypeptide(L)'
;MALSGLAQVLHAADPRPTVGPGATKDDVIDAYGWPNGQSQSGTKEILTYPQGLVTLENGRVEKVDFLTNVPWPAPRPRPGAASPTSVKPPELPVDFWVTRFDEAAREATRRRARILALFTGSDWSPASKQFHEEVEFHADFVNAFTGDYVFLRLDFASRTPVPAELREQNAQLRARYEVTVYPTLLVLSPAGTLLARIDLTKQQAGDSYRSRVIAAVREKRDSLAARPPPPDPGPAAAGPPPTGARVEGTTEAGQAAKSVASPGVTASLRSARRLIMGAVGIGVLIAAYFFWLLWRKRAPRPATATTSMADRISNAAGGLPTPAEIAAWPREKVRAIVAGLAETDGYVVDNRSESDADLALKRPGETRARVLIVCAAGTSGVVPAKRVRELFGTMTAEGVEVGWWVAPAGFSADARAFADEHGLLLLDAERLLAQLGSLPPLLLPKVLLRR
;
A
#
# COMPACT_ATOMS: atom_id res chain seq x y z
N MET A 1 55.08 39.10 -52.76
CA MET A 1 54.82 38.36 -51.51
C MET A 1 54.27 39.38 -50.51
N ALA A 2 52.96 39.37 -50.28
CA ALA A 2 52.22 39.97 -49.16
C ALA A 2 50.75 40.18 -49.60
N LEU A 3 49.92 39.18 -49.33
CA LEU A 3 48.45 39.28 -49.42
C LEU A 3 47.96 39.88 -48.09
N SER A 4 47.51 41.13 -48.12
CA SER A 4 46.70 41.74 -47.06
C SER A 4 45.22 41.50 -47.36
N GLY A 5 44.66 40.44 -46.77
CA GLY A 5 43.22 40.18 -46.77
C GLY A 5 42.57 40.76 -45.52
N LEU A 6 41.93 41.92 -45.66
CA LEU A 6 40.94 42.44 -44.72
C LEU A 6 39.70 41.54 -44.75
N ALA A 7 39.51 40.71 -43.74
CA ALA A 7 38.26 39.99 -43.53
C ALA A 7 37.26 40.93 -42.84
N GLN A 8 36.32 41.47 -43.62
CA GLN A 8 35.07 42.03 -43.12
C GLN A 8 34.32 40.93 -42.34
N VAL A 9 34.18 41.11 -41.03
CA VAL A 9 33.27 40.32 -40.21
C VAL A 9 31.85 40.82 -40.49
N LEU A 10 31.10 40.03 -41.27
CA LEU A 10 29.65 40.20 -41.41
C LEU A 10 29.00 40.18 -40.01
N HIS A 11 28.26 41.25 -39.70
CA HIS A 11 27.24 41.22 -38.65
C HIS A 11 26.13 40.25 -39.06
N ALA A 12 26.18 39.03 -38.54
CA ALA A 12 25.04 38.12 -38.60
C ALA A 12 23.97 38.64 -37.63
N ALA A 13 22.76 38.85 -38.16
CA ALA A 13 21.57 39.24 -37.42
C ALA A 13 21.30 38.29 -36.25
N ASP A 14 21.15 38.87 -35.06
CA ASP A 14 20.81 38.19 -33.81
C ASP A 14 19.41 37.53 -33.95
N PRO A 15 19.28 36.19 -33.99
CA PRO A 15 18.02 35.50 -34.24
C PRO A 15 17.19 35.46 -32.95
N ARG A 16 16.74 36.62 -32.49
CA ARG A 16 15.88 36.71 -31.30
C ARG A 16 14.53 36.08 -31.66
N PRO A 17 14.12 34.98 -31.00
CA PRO A 17 12.78 34.47 -31.20
C PRO A 17 11.78 35.56 -30.74
N THR A 18 10.72 35.80 -31.50
CA THR A 18 9.68 36.76 -31.14
C THR A 18 8.33 36.06 -31.15
N VAL A 19 7.70 35.99 -29.98
CA VAL A 19 6.34 35.46 -29.80
C VAL A 19 5.36 36.63 -29.82
N GLY A 20 4.40 36.60 -30.74
CA GLY A 20 3.40 37.66 -30.91
C GLY A 20 2.23 37.57 -29.90
N PRO A 21 1.41 38.64 -29.79
CA PRO A 21 0.19 38.61 -28.99
C PRO A 21 -0.76 37.49 -29.45
N GLY A 22 -1.34 36.75 -28.51
CA GLY A 22 -2.28 35.65 -28.76
C GLY A 22 -1.67 34.24 -28.82
N ALA A 23 -0.34 34.12 -28.82
CA ALA A 23 0.37 32.84 -28.77
C ALA A 23 0.12 32.09 -27.45
N THR A 24 0.21 30.76 -27.46
CA THR A 24 -0.05 29.94 -26.27
C THR A 24 1.15 29.91 -25.34
N LYS A 25 0.93 29.52 -24.07
CA LYS A 25 2.01 29.29 -23.10
C LYS A 25 3.08 28.32 -23.61
N ASP A 26 2.70 27.28 -24.33
CA ASP A 26 3.65 26.32 -24.91
C ASP A 26 4.52 26.99 -25.99
N ASP A 27 3.92 27.82 -26.86
CA ASP A 27 4.68 28.59 -27.86
C ASP A 27 5.70 29.53 -27.19
N VAL A 28 5.35 30.11 -26.04
CA VAL A 28 6.26 30.94 -25.24
C VAL A 28 7.41 30.12 -24.65
N ILE A 29 7.12 28.92 -24.13
CA ILE A 29 8.12 28.02 -23.55
C ILE A 29 9.04 27.47 -24.64
N ASP A 30 8.54 27.18 -25.82
CA ASP A 30 9.34 26.67 -26.93
C ASP A 30 10.24 27.77 -27.52
N ALA A 31 9.78 29.03 -27.53
CA ALA A 31 10.57 30.17 -27.99
C ALA A 31 11.60 30.69 -26.97
N TYR A 32 11.22 30.79 -25.69
CA TYR A 32 12.02 31.47 -24.65
C TYR A 32 12.60 30.53 -23.59
N GLY A 33 12.22 29.25 -23.63
CA GLY A 33 12.57 28.27 -22.61
C GLY A 33 11.72 28.43 -21.35
N TRP A 34 12.10 27.69 -20.31
CA TRP A 34 11.38 27.68 -19.05
C TRP A 34 11.59 28.96 -18.22
N PRO A 35 10.53 29.55 -17.64
CA PRO A 35 10.63 30.79 -16.86
C PRO A 35 11.35 30.60 -15.50
N ASN A 36 11.93 31.70 -14.99
CA ASN A 36 12.51 31.84 -13.64
C ASN A 36 11.47 31.67 -12.53
N GLY A 37 10.24 32.11 -12.81
CA GLY A 37 9.15 32.15 -11.86
C GLY A 37 7.84 32.33 -12.61
N GLN A 38 6.76 31.85 -11.99
CA GLN A 38 5.41 31.94 -12.52
C GLN A 38 4.48 32.39 -11.40
N SER A 39 3.60 33.34 -11.69
CA SER A 39 2.55 33.78 -10.79
C SER A 39 1.23 33.80 -11.52
N GLN A 40 0.16 33.31 -10.90
CA GLN A 40 -1.17 33.26 -11.48
C GLN A 40 -2.17 33.93 -10.54
N SER A 41 -2.97 34.85 -11.07
CA SER A 41 -4.05 35.53 -10.35
C SER A 41 -5.27 35.63 -11.27
N GLY A 42 -6.31 34.86 -10.94
CA GLY A 42 -7.50 34.74 -11.78
C GLY A 42 -7.17 34.23 -13.18
N THR A 43 -7.57 34.99 -14.21
CA THR A 43 -7.32 34.67 -15.63
C THR A 43 -5.94 35.10 -16.12
N LYS A 44 -5.19 35.87 -15.32
CA LYS A 44 -3.87 36.39 -15.69
C LYS A 44 -2.74 35.54 -15.10
N GLU A 45 -1.75 35.25 -15.92
CA GLU A 45 -0.55 34.50 -15.59
C GLU A 45 0.69 35.30 -16.02
N ILE A 46 1.69 35.42 -15.15
CA ILE A 46 2.92 36.14 -15.44
C ILE A 46 4.08 35.15 -15.40
N LEU A 47 4.80 35.04 -16.52
CA LEU A 47 6.05 34.28 -16.64
C LEU A 47 7.22 35.23 -16.52
N THR A 48 8.12 34.92 -15.59
CA THR A 48 9.32 35.72 -15.35
C THR A 48 10.51 35.13 -16.08
N TYR A 49 11.23 35.94 -16.85
CA TYR A 49 12.45 35.57 -17.56
C TYR A 49 13.62 36.48 -17.12
N PRO A 50 14.88 36.05 -17.27
CA PRO A 50 16.03 36.91 -16.95
C PRO A 50 16.01 38.25 -17.70
N GLN A 51 15.49 38.24 -18.93
CA GLN A 51 15.39 39.39 -19.81
C GLN A 51 14.08 40.17 -19.65
N GLY A 52 13.11 39.73 -18.83
CA GLY A 52 11.86 40.46 -18.61
C GLY A 52 10.65 39.57 -18.33
N LEU A 53 9.45 40.04 -18.63
CA LEU A 53 8.19 39.41 -18.22
C LEU A 53 7.33 39.09 -19.44
N VAL A 54 6.62 37.96 -19.40
CA VAL A 54 5.55 37.63 -20.34
C VAL A 54 4.25 37.51 -19.56
N THR A 55 3.27 38.34 -19.89
CA THR A 55 1.93 38.28 -19.31
C THR A 55 1.01 37.52 -20.26
N LEU A 56 0.32 36.52 -19.72
CA LEU A 56 -0.73 35.78 -20.39
C LEU A 56 -2.08 36.07 -19.74
N GLU A 57 -3.12 36.06 -20.55
CA GLU A 57 -4.51 36.08 -20.11
C GLU A 57 -5.25 34.92 -20.78
N ASN A 58 -5.95 34.10 -19.99
CA ASN A 58 -6.59 32.86 -20.44
C ASN A 58 -5.63 31.92 -21.20
N GLY A 59 -4.36 31.88 -20.78
CA GLY A 59 -3.33 31.02 -21.38
C GLY A 59 -2.76 31.53 -22.71
N ARG A 60 -3.09 32.76 -23.13
CA ARG A 60 -2.56 33.40 -24.34
C ARG A 60 -1.76 34.64 -24.00
N VAL A 61 -0.67 34.89 -24.73
CA VAL A 61 0.20 36.06 -24.56
C VAL A 61 -0.59 37.34 -24.77
N GLU A 62 -0.74 38.11 -23.70
CA GLU A 62 -1.29 39.47 -23.73
C GLU A 62 -0.16 40.47 -24.00
N LYS A 63 0.99 40.29 -23.34
CA LYS A 63 2.11 41.24 -23.39
C LYS A 63 3.47 40.57 -23.17
N VAL A 64 4.50 41.01 -23.90
CA VAL A 64 5.90 40.61 -23.71
C VAL A 64 6.72 41.87 -23.42
N ASP A 65 7.24 41.99 -22.21
CA ASP A 65 8.04 43.12 -21.73
C ASP A 65 9.49 42.66 -21.51
N PHE A 66 10.30 42.64 -22.59
CA PHE A 66 11.72 42.31 -22.50
C PHE A 66 12.62 43.54 -22.57
N LEU A 67 13.66 43.53 -21.74
CA LEU A 67 14.70 44.55 -21.66
C LEU A 67 15.62 44.45 -22.89
N THR A 68 15.80 45.55 -23.60
CA THR A 68 16.57 45.62 -24.85
C THR A 68 18.08 45.45 -24.68
N ASN A 69 18.61 45.63 -23.46
CA ASN A 69 20.04 45.61 -23.13
C ASN A 69 20.49 44.37 -22.34
N VAL A 70 19.67 43.32 -22.25
CA VAL A 70 20.05 42.05 -21.60
C VAL A 70 20.46 41.04 -22.69
N PRO A 71 21.69 40.50 -22.66
CA PRO A 71 22.12 39.45 -23.60
C PRO A 71 21.17 38.26 -23.54
N TRP A 72 20.78 37.72 -24.70
CA TRP A 72 19.81 36.63 -24.79
C TRP A 72 20.37 35.35 -24.13
N PRO A 73 19.86 34.91 -22.97
CA PRO A 73 20.35 33.70 -22.34
C PRO A 73 19.87 32.47 -23.12
N ALA A 74 20.66 31.39 -23.10
CA ALA A 74 20.23 30.12 -23.69
C ALA A 74 18.86 29.69 -23.09
N PRO A 75 17.88 29.27 -23.92
CA PRO A 75 16.58 28.85 -23.43
C PRO A 75 16.73 27.76 -22.38
N ARG A 76 16.15 27.97 -21.19
CA ARG A 76 16.18 26.92 -20.18
C ARG A 76 15.36 25.73 -20.66
N PRO A 77 15.90 24.50 -20.58
CA PRO A 77 15.11 23.33 -20.90
C PRO A 77 13.87 23.30 -19.99
N ARG A 78 12.73 22.90 -20.57
CA ARG A 78 11.56 22.50 -19.79
C ARG A 78 12.04 21.54 -18.69
N PRO A 79 11.62 21.68 -17.42
CA PRO A 79 11.88 20.69 -16.41
C PRO A 79 11.38 19.35 -16.95
N GLY A 80 12.32 18.54 -17.45
CA GLY A 80 12.04 17.14 -17.71
C GLY A 80 11.62 16.54 -16.36
N ALA A 81 10.60 15.69 -16.38
CA ALA A 81 10.30 14.81 -15.27
C ALA A 81 11.63 14.32 -14.67
N ALA A 82 11.90 14.71 -13.43
CA ALA A 82 13.22 14.72 -12.85
C ALA A 82 13.99 13.40 -13.11
N SER A 83 15.16 13.49 -13.74
CA SER A 83 16.18 12.45 -13.59
C SER A 83 17.06 12.84 -12.40
N PRO A 84 17.22 11.97 -11.39
CA PRO A 84 17.86 12.33 -10.13
C PRO A 84 19.37 12.25 -10.27
N THR A 85 20.07 13.38 -10.17
CA THR A 85 21.46 13.38 -9.72
C THR A 85 21.50 13.93 -8.30
N SER A 86 21.67 12.99 -7.36
CA SER A 86 22.27 13.11 -6.04
C SER A 86 21.90 14.34 -5.20
N VAL A 87 20.68 14.31 -4.65
CA VAL A 87 20.51 14.55 -3.21
C VAL A 87 20.15 13.19 -2.64
N LYS A 88 20.89 12.71 -1.64
CA LYS A 88 20.50 11.51 -0.87
C LYS A 88 19.01 11.68 -0.54
N PRO A 89 18.12 10.77 -0.98
CA PRO A 89 16.70 10.91 -0.71
C PRO A 89 16.51 11.14 0.78
N PRO A 90 15.63 12.07 1.23
CA PRO A 90 14.96 11.78 2.48
C PRO A 90 14.26 10.44 2.23
N GLU A 91 14.77 9.39 2.86
CA GLU A 91 14.08 8.09 2.95
C GLU A 91 12.67 8.39 3.45
N LEU A 92 11.72 8.49 2.52
CA LEU A 92 10.35 8.10 2.83
C LEU A 92 10.47 6.61 3.13
N PRO A 93 10.09 6.15 4.33
CA PRO A 93 10.28 4.75 4.65
C PRO A 93 9.53 3.92 3.61
N VAL A 94 10.22 2.92 3.06
CA VAL A 94 9.66 1.84 2.22
C VAL A 94 8.80 0.89 3.10
N ASP A 95 8.25 1.45 4.16
CA ASP A 95 7.72 0.83 5.34
C ASP A 95 6.52 1.70 5.70
N PHE A 96 5.29 1.18 5.52
CA PHE A 96 4.07 1.93 5.87
C PHE A 96 4.03 2.35 7.35
N TRP A 97 4.96 1.80 8.14
CA TRP A 97 5.16 2.00 9.55
C TRP A 97 6.35 2.92 9.82
N VAL A 98 6.09 4.11 10.33
CA VAL A 98 7.16 4.94 10.91
C VAL A 98 7.57 4.36 12.26
N THR A 99 8.82 4.53 12.66
CA THR A 99 9.35 4.01 13.95
C THR A 99 9.51 5.09 15.00
N ARG A 100 9.47 6.36 14.59
CA ARG A 100 9.60 7.53 15.44
C ARG A 100 8.23 8.13 15.77
N PHE A 101 7.96 8.34 17.06
CA PHE A 101 6.70 8.92 17.49
C PHE A 101 6.56 10.38 17.05
N ASP A 102 7.66 11.15 17.07
CA ASP A 102 7.63 12.56 16.64
C ASP A 102 7.29 12.70 15.15
N GLU A 103 7.74 11.74 14.33
CA GLU A 103 7.39 11.66 12.92
C GLU A 103 5.92 11.29 12.72
N ALA A 104 5.45 10.26 13.44
CA ALA A 104 4.06 9.83 13.40
C ALA A 104 3.10 10.97 13.80
N ALA A 105 3.44 11.70 14.86
CA ALA A 105 2.67 12.84 15.35
C ALA A 105 2.59 13.97 14.32
N ARG A 106 3.73 14.37 13.74
CA ARG A 106 3.76 15.40 12.69
C ARG A 106 2.91 15.01 11.49
N GLU A 107 3.04 13.76 11.04
CA GLU A 107 2.28 13.27 9.89
C GLU A 107 0.78 13.15 10.19
N ALA A 108 0.41 12.70 11.38
CA ALA A 108 -0.97 12.62 11.83
C ALA A 108 -1.62 14.01 11.89
N THR A 109 -0.89 15.02 12.39
CA THR A 109 -1.35 16.42 12.37
C THR A 109 -1.52 16.94 10.95
N ARG A 110 -0.55 16.73 10.04
CA ARG A 110 -0.63 17.16 8.64
C ARG A 110 -1.86 16.59 7.94
N ARG A 111 -2.12 15.30 8.18
CA ARG A 111 -3.19 14.55 7.51
C ARG A 111 -4.53 14.63 8.21
N ARG A 112 -4.58 15.27 9.39
CA ARG A 112 -5.74 15.22 10.30
C ARG A 112 -6.19 13.79 10.59
N ALA A 113 -5.22 12.88 10.66
CA ALA A 113 -5.39 11.46 10.91
C ALA A 113 -5.07 11.13 12.38
N ARG A 114 -5.45 9.93 12.83
CA ARG A 114 -5.03 9.39 14.13
C ARG A 114 -3.75 8.58 13.96
N ILE A 115 -3.12 8.14 15.05
CA ILE A 115 -2.00 7.22 14.99
C ILE A 115 -2.50 5.82 15.38
N LEU A 116 -2.21 4.82 14.56
CA LEU A 116 -2.36 3.41 14.92
C LEU A 116 -0.99 2.87 15.33
N ALA A 117 -0.77 2.75 16.63
CA ALA A 117 0.50 2.33 17.21
C ALA A 117 0.51 0.81 17.46
N LEU A 118 1.44 0.11 16.82
CA LEU A 118 1.73 -1.31 17.01
C LEU A 118 2.91 -1.49 17.95
N PHE A 119 2.66 -2.10 19.11
CA PHE A 119 3.69 -2.60 20.00
C PHE A 119 3.93 -4.06 19.63
N THR A 120 5.14 -4.39 19.18
CA THR A 120 5.47 -5.72 18.65
C THR A 120 6.77 -6.26 19.23
N GLY A 121 6.88 -7.58 19.37
CA GLY A 121 8.12 -8.28 19.70
C GLY A 121 8.53 -9.15 18.52
N SER A 122 9.10 -8.55 17.48
CA SER A 122 9.25 -9.15 16.14
C SER A 122 10.01 -10.48 16.11
N ASP A 123 10.94 -10.72 17.04
CA ASP A 123 11.81 -11.90 17.03
C ASP A 123 11.53 -12.96 18.12
N TRP A 124 10.76 -12.62 19.16
CA TRP A 124 10.52 -13.52 20.29
C TRP A 124 9.04 -13.85 20.57
N SER A 125 8.09 -13.02 20.14
CA SER A 125 6.64 -13.28 20.35
C SER A 125 6.02 -14.00 19.14
N PRO A 126 5.51 -15.25 19.28
CA PRO A 126 4.87 -15.96 18.18
C PRO A 126 3.66 -15.22 17.59
N ALA A 127 2.82 -14.63 18.44
CA ALA A 127 1.67 -13.85 17.99
C ALA A 127 2.09 -12.57 17.24
N SER A 128 3.23 -11.98 17.62
CA SER A 128 3.78 -10.81 16.90
C SER A 128 4.30 -11.19 15.52
N LYS A 129 4.96 -12.36 15.40
CA LYS A 129 5.39 -12.91 14.10
C LYS A 129 4.20 -13.20 13.20
N GLN A 130 3.15 -13.81 13.72
CA GLN A 130 1.93 -14.04 12.96
C GLN A 130 1.31 -12.73 12.47
N PHE A 131 1.27 -11.69 13.32
CA PHE A 131 0.80 -10.37 12.91
C PHE A 131 1.65 -9.76 11.79
N HIS A 132 2.97 -9.84 11.91
CA HIS A 132 3.91 -9.39 10.90
C HIS A 132 3.67 -10.06 9.54
N GLU A 133 3.55 -11.39 9.54
CA GLU A 133 3.40 -12.21 8.33
C GLU A 133 2.03 -12.05 7.67
N GLU A 134 0.95 -12.02 8.46
CA GLU A 134 -0.41 -12.10 7.92
C GLU A 134 -1.11 -10.74 7.80
N VAL A 135 -0.65 -9.70 8.51
CA VAL A 135 -1.39 -8.45 8.72
C VAL A 135 -0.57 -7.19 8.44
N GLU A 136 0.58 -7.02 9.09
CA GLU A 136 1.33 -5.74 9.17
C GLU A 136 1.59 -5.08 7.81
N PHE A 137 1.89 -5.91 6.79
CA PHE A 137 2.20 -5.48 5.42
C PHE A 137 1.14 -5.89 4.41
N HIS A 138 0.07 -6.54 4.85
CA HIS A 138 -0.94 -7.02 3.92
C HIS A 138 -1.80 -5.87 3.42
N ALA A 139 -2.01 -5.80 2.10
CA ALA A 139 -2.75 -4.73 1.43
C ALA A 139 -4.14 -4.50 2.04
N ASP A 140 -4.91 -5.56 2.32
CA ASP A 140 -6.23 -5.43 2.99
C ASP A 140 -6.19 -4.60 4.28
N PHE A 141 -5.15 -4.75 5.10
CA PHE A 141 -5.02 -4.03 6.37
C PHE A 141 -4.53 -2.60 6.13
N VAL A 142 -3.46 -2.45 5.33
CA VAL A 142 -2.87 -1.15 5.01
C VAL A 142 -3.90 -0.24 4.33
N ASN A 143 -4.58 -0.73 3.29
CA ASN A 143 -5.56 0.04 2.54
C ASN A 143 -6.81 0.37 3.37
N ALA A 144 -7.23 -0.52 4.27
CA ALA A 144 -8.39 -0.27 5.12
C ALA A 144 -8.17 0.88 6.12
N PHE A 145 -6.92 1.18 6.48
CA PHE A 145 -6.62 2.08 7.59
C PHE A 145 -5.67 3.22 7.25
N THR A 146 -4.96 3.17 6.13
CA THR A 146 -4.03 4.24 5.74
C THR A 146 -4.76 5.56 5.57
N GLY A 147 -6.01 5.60 5.10
CA GLY A 147 -6.78 6.85 5.00
C GLY A 147 -7.06 7.53 6.36
N ASP A 148 -7.25 6.73 7.41
CA ASP A 148 -7.70 7.18 8.73
C ASP A 148 -6.54 7.32 9.74
N TYR A 149 -5.43 6.62 9.49
CA TYR A 149 -4.35 6.42 10.44
C TYR A 149 -2.97 6.60 9.82
N VAL A 150 -2.06 7.15 10.62
CA VAL A 150 -0.61 7.01 10.45
C VAL A 150 -0.16 5.80 11.26
N PHE A 151 0.58 4.89 10.66
CA PHE A 151 1.02 3.68 11.34
C PHE A 151 2.36 3.92 12.04
N LEU A 152 2.41 3.62 13.33
CA LEU A 152 3.62 3.73 14.15
C LEU A 152 3.99 2.35 14.67
N ARG A 153 5.20 1.88 14.36
CA ARG A 153 5.72 0.61 14.87
C ARG A 153 6.72 0.83 16.00
N LEU A 154 6.42 0.22 17.14
CA LEU A 154 7.23 0.23 18.35
C LEU A 154 7.69 -1.21 18.60
N ASP A 155 8.85 -1.55 18.04
CA ASP A 155 9.41 -2.89 18.12
C ASP A 155 10.29 -3.05 19.38
N PHE A 156 10.12 -4.19 20.05
CA PHE A 156 10.85 -4.63 21.24
C PHE A 156 11.65 -5.89 20.93
N ALA A 157 12.42 -5.83 19.85
CA ALA A 157 13.29 -6.92 19.41
C ALA A 157 14.34 -7.26 20.48
N SER A 158 14.59 -8.55 20.70
CA SER A 158 15.58 -9.02 21.68
C SER A 158 16.91 -9.41 21.04
N ARG A 159 16.89 -9.81 19.77
CA ARG A 159 18.04 -10.31 19.00
C ARG A 159 18.45 -9.31 17.93
N THR A 160 17.52 -8.54 17.41
CA THR A 160 17.79 -7.51 16.38
C THR A 160 18.27 -6.22 17.05
N PRO A 161 19.43 -5.66 16.64
CA PRO A 161 19.88 -4.37 17.15
C PRO A 161 18.92 -3.23 16.78
N VAL A 162 18.38 -2.55 17.79
CA VAL A 162 17.56 -1.33 17.64
C VAL A 162 18.39 -0.15 18.16
N PRO A 163 18.43 1.02 17.47
CA PRO A 163 19.06 2.23 17.97
C PRO A 163 18.66 2.59 19.41
N ALA A 164 19.60 3.14 20.20
CA ALA A 164 19.38 3.40 21.62
C ALA A 164 18.23 4.41 21.85
N GLU A 165 18.13 5.41 20.99
CA GLU A 165 17.11 6.45 21.02
C GLU A 165 15.71 5.86 20.78
N LEU A 166 15.58 4.95 19.82
CA LEU A 166 14.32 4.24 19.56
C LEU A 166 13.98 3.29 20.71
N ARG A 167 14.97 2.62 21.31
CA ARG A 167 14.76 1.74 22.46
C ARG A 167 14.24 2.50 23.67
N GLU A 168 14.81 3.67 23.94
CA GLU A 168 14.37 4.55 25.03
C GLU A 168 12.97 5.12 24.76
N GLN A 169 12.72 5.64 23.56
CA GLN A 169 11.39 6.08 23.13
C GLN A 169 10.34 4.97 23.33
N ASN A 170 10.63 3.77 22.82
CA ASN A 170 9.71 2.65 22.89
C ASN A 170 9.48 2.23 24.35
N ALA A 171 10.51 2.25 25.20
CA ALA A 171 10.37 1.97 26.63
C ALA A 171 9.49 3.01 27.35
N GLN A 172 9.67 4.31 27.06
CA GLN A 172 8.84 5.38 27.61
C GLN A 172 7.38 5.25 27.17
N LEU A 173 7.12 5.01 25.88
CA LEU A 173 5.76 4.83 25.36
C LEU A 173 5.11 3.56 25.91
N ARG A 174 5.86 2.46 26.05
CA ARG A 174 5.36 1.23 26.68
C ARG A 174 4.94 1.45 28.12
N ALA A 175 5.74 2.18 28.89
CA ALA A 175 5.42 2.53 30.26
C ALA A 175 4.20 3.46 30.32
N ARG A 176 4.16 4.51 29.49
CA ARG A 176 3.06 5.48 29.42
C ARG A 176 1.71 4.84 29.12
N TYR A 177 1.67 3.86 28.23
CA TYR A 177 0.42 3.18 27.84
C TYR A 177 0.22 1.82 28.50
N GLU A 178 1.06 1.45 29.47
CA GLU A 178 0.99 0.20 30.24
C GLU A 178 0.86 -1.05 29.34
N VAL A 179 1.73 -1.14 28.32
CA VAL A 179 1.75 -2.29 27.41
C VAL A 179 2.63 -3.40 27.97
N THR A 180 2.01 -4.56 28.23
CA THR A 180 2.66 -5.74 28.82
C THR A 180 2.59 -6.98 27.92
N VAL A 181 1.78 -6.95 26.85
CA VAL A 181 1.53 -8.08 25.94
C VAL A 181 1.78 -7.64 24.49
N TYR A 182 2.23 -8.58 23.65
CA TYR A 182 2.56 -8.32 22.25
C TYR A 182 1.97 -9.38 21.31
N PRO A 183 1.35 -8.99 20.18
CA PRO A 183 1.22 -7.61 19.71
C PRO A 183 0.10 -6.86 20.43
N THR A 184 0.27 -5.55 20.63
CA THR A 184 -0.80 -4.65 21.10
C THR A 184 -0.98 -3.52 20.10
N LEU A 185 -2.23 -3.25 19.70
CA LEU A 185 -2.60 -2.12 18.86
C LEU A 185 -3.33 -1.05 19.66
N LEU A 186 -2.85 0.19 19.59
CA LEU A 186 -3.46 1.35 20.22
C LEU A 186 -3.83 2.40 19.16
N VAL A 187 -4.94 3.09 19.37
CA VAL A 187 -5.30 4.29 18.62
C VAL A 187 -4.98 5.51 19.47
N LEU A 188 -4.16 6.41 18.94
CA LEU A 188 -3.72 7.63 19.61
C LEU A 188 -4.16 8.88 18.82
N SER A 189 -4.35 10.00 19.52
CA SER A 189 -4.42 11.31 18.86
C SER A 189 -3.03 11.73 18.33
N PRO A 190 -2.94 12.75 17.44
CA PRO A 190 -1.65 13.30 17.04
C PRO A 190 -0.80 13.79 18.22
N ALA A 191 -1.42 14.22 19.32
CA ALA A 191 -0.76 14.62 20.56
C ALA A 191 -0.29 13.42 21.43
N GLY A 192 -0.60 12.18 21.04
CA GLY A 192 -0.25 10.98 21.80
C GLY A 192 -1.21 10.66 22.95
N THR A 193 -2.41 11.24 22.97
CA THR A 193 -3.44 10.84 23.92
C THR A 193 -4.02 9.50 23.50
N LEU A 194 -4.13 8.55 24.42
CA LEU A 194 -4.73 7.24 24.15
C LEU A 194 -6.23 7.41 23.91
N LEU A 195 -6.71 7.07 22.71
CA LEU A 195 -8.13 7.13 22.34
C LEU A 195 -8.80 5.77 22.48
N ALA A 196 -8.12 4.68 22.08
CA ALA A 196 -8.63 3.32 22.22
C ALA A 196 -7.51 2.27 22.27
N ARG A 197 -7.79 1.16 22.96
CA ARG A 197 -7.01 -0.09 22.87
C ARG A 197 -7.80 -1.10 22.03
N ILE A 198 -7.14 -1.74 21.08
CA ILE A 198 -7.73 -2.76 20.22
C ILE A 198 -7.47 -4.12 20.87
N ASP A 199 -8.55 -4.84 21.16
CA ASP A 199 -8.50 -6.18 21.73
C ASP A 199 -8.44 -7.22 20.59
N LEU A 200 -7.27 -7.83 20.43
CA LEU A 200 -7.01 -8.87 19.43
C LEU A 200 -7.38 -10.28 19.92
N THR A 201 -7.74 -10.42 21.20
CA THR A 201 -8.15 -11.70 21.81
C THR A 201 -9.67 -11.92 21.73
N LYS A 202 -10.43 -10.83 21.61
CA LYS A 202 -11.87 -10.88 21.40
C LYS A 202 -12.19 -11.61 20.09
N GLN A 203 -13.17 -12.52 20.14
CA GLN A 203 -13.73 -13.13 18.94
C GLN A 203 -14.39 -12.04 18.09
N GLN A 204 -13.90 -11.89 16.86
CA GLN A 204 -14.37 -10.90 15.90
C GLN A 204 -14.84 -11.59 14.63
N ALA A 205 -15.73 -10.95 13.88
CA ALA A 205 -16.16 -11.44 12.58
C ALA A 205 -14.95 -11.48 11.62
N GLY A 206 -14.78 -12.60 10.90
CA GLY A 206 -13.69 -12.76 9.94
C GLY A 206 -13.09 -14.17 9.95
N ASP A 207 -12.99 -14.76 8.77
CA ASP A 207 -12.55 -16.14 8.59
C ASP A 207 -11.02 -16.29 8.78
N SER A 208 -10.25 -15.26 8.44
CA SER A 208 -8.80 -15.20 8.64
C SER A 208 -8.43 -14.35 9.87
N TYR A 209 -7.22 -14.58 10.42
CA TYR A 209 -6.69 -13.74 11.50
C TYR A 209 -6.67 -12.26 11.08
N ARG A 210 -6.18 -11.96 9.87
CA ARG A 210 -6.22 -10.61 9.30
C ARG A 210 -7.61 -10.00 9.28
N SER A 211 -8.63 -10.72 8.81
CA SER A 211 -10.01 -10.21 8.76
C SER A 211 -10.54 -9.88 10.16
N ARG A 212 -10.20 -10.69 11.16
CA ARG A 212 -10.56 -10.41 12.57
C ARG A 212 -9.84 -9.18 13.11
N VAL A 213 -8.56 -8.99 12.80
CA VAL A 213 -7.83 -7.77 13.16
C VAL A 213 -8.47 -6.55 12.50
N ILE A 214 -8.76 -6.61 11.20
CA ILE A 214 -9.42 -5.53 10.47
C ILE A 214 -10.78 -5.20 11.09
N ALA A 215 -11.58 -6.21 11.43
CA ALA A 215 -12.86 -6.02 12.11
C ALA A 215 -12.69 -5.33 13.48
N ALA A 216 -11.72 -5.75 14.29
CA ALA A 216 -11.43 -5.14 15.59
C ALA A 216 -11.05 -3.66 15.48
N VAL A 217 -10.20 -3.31 14.50
CA VAL A 217 -9.77 -1.92 14.27
C VAL A 217 -10.94 -1.08 13.75
N ARG A 218 -11.78 -1.62 12.85
CA ARG A 218 -12.99 -0.94 12.34
C ARG A 218 -13.98 -0.66 13.46
N GLU A 219 -14.28 -1.65 14.32
CA GLU A 219 -15.16 -1.48 15.48
C GLU A 219 -14.73 -0.27 16.32
N LYS A 220 -13.43 -0.15 16.61
CA LYS A 220 -12.90 0.98 17.38
C LYS A 220 -12.91 2.28 16.59
N ARG A 221 -12.52 2.27 15.32
CA ARG A 221 -12.60 3.46 14.45
C ARG A 221 -14.01 4.04 14.44
N ASP A 222 -15.01 3.21 14.21
CA ASP A 222 -16.39 3.63 14.04
C ASP A 222 -16.94 4.18 15.38
N SER A 223 -16.57 3.56 16.50
CA SER A 223 -16.88 4.08 17.84
C SER A 223 -16.26 5.46 18.13
N LEU A 224 -15.07 5.74 17.58
CA LEU A 224 -14.38 7.03 17.69
C LEU A 224 -14.88 8.06 16.67
N ALA A 225 -15.54 7.64 15.60
CA ALA A 225 -16.20 8.53 14.64
C ALA A 225 -17.56 9.02 15.19
N ALA A 226 -18.27 8.17 15.93
CA ALA A 226 -19.56 8.50 16.54
C ALA A 226 -19.46 9.46 17.75
N ARG A 227 -18.25 9.74 18.26
CA ARG A 227 -18.00 10.66 19.36
C ARG A 227 -16.93 11.68 18.92
N PRO A 228 -17.32 12.90 18.51
CA PRO A 228 -16.32 13.90 18.10
C PRO A 228 -15.37 14.18 19.26
N PRO A 229 -14.04 14.27 18.99
CA PRO A 229 -13.08 14.56 20.03
C PRO A 229 -13.37 15.93 20.63
N PRO A 230 -13.25 16.11 21.95
CA PRO A 230 -13.19 17.46 22.51
C PRO A 230 -12.02 18.21 21.85
N PRO A 231 -12.13 19.53 21.64
CA PRO A 231 -11.04 20.32 21.09
C PRO A 231 -9.80 20.10 21.94
N ASP A 232 -8.72 19.63 21.32
CA ASP A 232 -7.45 19.40 22.02
C ASP A 232 -7.02 20.73 22.68
N PRO A 233 -6.72 20.76 23.99
CA PRO A 233 -6.01 21.88 24.56
C PRO A 233 -4.64 21.93 23.89
N GLY A 234 -4.22 23.12 23.48
CA GLY A 234 -2.91 23.36 22.85
C GLY A 234 -1.74 22.79 23.67
N PRO A 235 -0.52 22.75 23.10
CA PRO A 235 0.59 21.99 23.64
C PRO A 235 0.94 22.45 25.07
N ALA A 236 0.45 21.70 26.05
CA ALA A 236 0.76 21.91 27.45
C ALA A 236 2.14 21.30 27.73
N ALA A 237 2.99 22.15 28.29
CA ALA A 237 4.38 21.89 28.64
C ALA A 237 4.57 20.63 29.50
N ALA A 238 5.75 20.03 29.32
CA ALA A 238 6.27 18.98 30.18
C ALA A 238 6.23 19.41 31.65
N GLY A 239 5.44 18.70 32.46
CA GLY A 239 5.52 18.73 33.92
C GLY A 239 6.34 17.53 34.42
N PRO A 240 7.21 17.70 35.43
CA PRO A 240 8.05 16.62 35.96
C PRO A 240 7.22 15.62 36.79
N PRO A 241 7.70 14.36 36.95
CA PRO A 241 6.96 13.34 37.69
C PRO A 241 6.97 13.63 39.20
N PRO A 242 5.90 13.32 39.96
CA PRO A 242 5.92 13.49 41.40
C PRO A 242 6.86 12.46 42.04
N THR A 243 7.83 13.00 42.76
CA THR A 243 8.77 12.30 43.62
C THR A 243 8.14 12.11 45.01
N GLY A 244 8.18 10.88 45.52
CA GLY A 244 8.37 10.51 46.93
C GLY A 244 7.52 11.16 48.05
N ALA A 245 6.73 10.31 48.70
CA ALA A 245 6.45 10.33 50.15
C ALA A 245 6.03 8.89 50.50
N ARG A 246 6.81 8.03 51.19
CA ARG A 246 7.17 8.00 52.63
C ARG A 246 6.00 8.48 53.49
N VAL A 247 5.42 7.68 54.38
CA VAL A 247 5.90 7.45 55.75
C VAL A 247 5.03 6.38 56.46
N GLU A 248 5.70 5.57 57.30
CA GLU A 248 5.23 4.76 58.47
C GLU A 248 4.16 3.67 58.26
N GLY A 249 4.30 2.44 58.74
CA GLY A 249 5.12 1.89 59.82
C GLY A 249 4.20 1.35 60.91
N THR A 250 4.12 0.03 61.08
CA THR A 250 3.87 -0.62 62.38
C THR A 250 4.16 -2.11 62.29
N THR A 251 5.09 -2.51 63.14
CA THR A 251 5.48 -3.85 63.58
C THR A 251 4.29 -4.60 64.18
N GLU A 252 4.19 -5.92 63.97
CA GLU A 252 4.05 -6.88 65.07
C GLU A 252 4.27 -8.33 64.61
N ALA A 253 4.85 -9.10 65.52
CA ALA A 253 5.38 -10.45 65.34
C ALA A 253 4.52 -11.49 66.08
N GLY A 254 4.68 -12.76 65.68
CA GLY A 254 4.20 -13.95 66.39
C GLY A 254 3.05 -14.65 65.67
N GLN A 255 3.01 -15.96 65.46
CA GLN A 255 3.68 -17.07 66.16
C GLN A 255 3.68 -18.34 65.29
N ALA A 256 4.54 -19.27 65.71
CA ALA A 256 4.98 -20.49 65.05
C ALA A 256 3.96 -21.64 65.00
N ALA A 257 4.17 -22.57 64.05
CA ALA A 257 4.10 -24.01 64.33
C ALA A 257 4.97 -24.81 63.33
N LYS A 258 5.75 -25.74 63.90
CA LYS A 258 6.77 -26.61 63.28
C LYS A 258 6.18 -27.85 62.61
N SER A 259 6.92 -28.44 61.65
CA SER A 259 7.13 -29.90 61.45
C SER A 259 7.94 -30.12 60.16
N VAL A 260 9.27 -30.32 60.22
CA VAL A 260 10.04 -31.60 60.25
C VAL A 260 10.01 -32.42 58.94
N ALA A 261 11.21 -32.87 58.53
CA ALA A 261 11.62 -33.29 57.19
C ALA A 261 11.36 -34.78 56.80
N SER A 262 11.51 -35.02 55.48
CA SER A 262 11.49 -36.22 54.59
C SER A 262 12.31 -37.45 55.07
N PRO A 263 12.33 -38.68 54.44
CA PRO A 263 12.35 -38.96 52.97
C PRO A 263 11.80 -40.33 52.40
N GLY A 264 11.74 -40.43 51.06
CA GLY A 264 11.61 -41.67 50.25
C GLY A 264 10.18 -42.25 50.14
N VAL A 265 9.61 -42.60 48.98
CA VAL A 265 10.07 -43.59 48.01
C VAL A 265 9.42 -43.34 46.64
N THR A 266 10.25 -43.32 45.61
CA THR A 266 9.89 -43.32 44.18
C THR A 266 9.68 -44.74 43.69
N ALA A 267 8.48 -45.09 43.20
CA ALA A 267 8.24 -46.13 42.16
C ALA A 267 6.74 -46.35 41.92
N SER A 268 6.10 -45.59 41.03
CA SER A 268 4.98 -46.08 40.18
C SER A 268 4.41 -44.96 39.30
N LEU A 269 5.11 -44.52 38.25
CA LEU A 269 4.53 -43.60 37.25
C LEU A 269 5.33 -43.62 35.94
N ARG A 270 5.51 -44.82 35.35
CA ARG A 270 6.01 -44.95 33.97
C ARG A 270 5.12 -45.75 33.02
N SER A 271 4.02 -46.34 33.51
CA SER A 271 3.19 -47.25 32.70
C SER A 271 1.88 -46.62 32.18
N ALA A 272 1.52 -45.39 32.59
CA ALA A 272 0.27 -44.75 32.17
C ALA A 272 0.38 -43.82 30.95
N ARG A 273 1.60 -43.56 30.44
CA ARG A 273 1.85 -42.54 29.41
C ARG A 273 1.77 -43.05 27.96
N ARG A 274 1.77 -44.37 27.74
CA ARG A 274 1.85 -44.93 26.37
C ARG A 274 0.50 -45.26 25.71
N LEU A 275 -0.58 -45.38 26.48
CA LEU A 275 -1.91 -45.69 25.92
C LEU A 275 -2.74 -44.45 25.54
N ILE A 276 -2.47 -43.28 26.13
CA ILE A 276 -3.22 -42.05 25.85
C ILE A 276 -2.78 -41.38 24.52
N MET A 277 -1.53 -41.59 24.08
CA MET A 277 -0.99 -40.96 22.87
C MET A 277 -1.49 -41.57 21.55
N GLY A 278 -2.02 -42.79 21.54
CA GLY A 278 -2.49 -43.46 20.32
C GLY A 278 -3.88 -43.01 19.86
N ALA A 279 -4.79 -42.71 20.79
CA ALA A 279 -6.18 -42.37 20.47
C ALA A 279 -6.37 -40.91 19.99
N VAL A 280 -5.48 -39.99 20.41
CA VAL A 280 -5.55 -38.57 20.03
C VAL A 280 -5.08 -38.33 18.59
N GLY A 281 -4.09 -39.10 18.11
CA GLY A 281 -3.53 -38.93 16.76
C GLY A 281 -4.52 -39.23 15.63
N ILE A 282 -5.35 -40.26 15.79
CA ILE A 282 -6.34 -40.67 14.77
C ILE A 282 -7.50 -39.67 14.71
N GLY A 283 -7.93 -39.12 15.84
CA GLY A 283 -8.98 -38.10 15.91
C GLY A 283 -8.58 -36.78 15.23
N VAL A 284 -7.32 -36.36 15.38
CA VAL A 284 -6.80 -35.13 14.75
C VAL A 284 -6.72 -35.27 13.22
N LEU A 285 -6.36 -36.45 12.71
CA LEU A 285 -6.29 -36.68 11.26
C LEU A 285 -7.67 -36.72 10.60
N ILE A 286 -8.68 -37.30 11.27
CA ILE A 286 -10.06 -37.31 10.79
C ILE A 286 -10.65 -35.89 10.84
N ALA A 287 -10.35 -35.11 11.89
CA ALA A 287 -10.78 -33.71 12.00
C ALA A 287 -10.11 -32.82 10.96
N ALA A 288 -8.82 -33.00 10.67
CA ALA A 288 -8.11 -32.29 9.61
C ALA A 288 -8.65 -32.64 8.22
N TYR A 289 -9.00 -33.91 7.98
CA TYR A 289 -9.61 -34.36 6.73
C TYR A 289 -11.02 -33.77 6.52
N PHE A 290 -11.86 -33.73 7.57
CA PHE A 290 -13.16 -33.08 7.50
C PHE A 290 -13.06 -31.55 7.40
N PHE A 291 -12.07 -30.94 8.06
CA PHE A 291 -11.77 -29.50 7.94
C PHE A 291 -11.34 -29.14 6.52
N TRP A 292 -10.50 -29.95 5.89
CA TRP A 292 -10.10 -29.81 4.49
C TRP A 292 -11.29 -29.97 3.51
N LEU A 293 -12.17 -30.95 3.76
CA LEU A 293 -13.41 -31.15 2.99
C LEU A 293 -14.42 -30.01 3.15
N LEU A 294 -14.50 -29.40 4.33
CA LEU A 294 -15.37 -28.26 4.62
C LEU A 294 -14.82 -26.94 4.04
N TRP A 295 -13.49 -26.79 3.99
CA TRP A 295 -12.83 -25.63 3.38
C TRP A 295 -12.93 -25.61 1.85
N ARG A 296 -12.93 -26.76 1.19
CA ARG A 296 -13.05 -26.84 -0.27
C ARG A 296 -14.39 -26.33 -0.82
N LYS A 297 -15.45 -26.24 -0.01
CA LYS A 297 -16.81 -25.92 -0.45
C LYS A 297 -17.25 -24.46 -0.27
N ARG A 298 -16.41 -23.55 0.20
CA ARG A 298 -16.82 -22.15 0.47
C ARG A 298 -15.79 -21.13 0.00
N ALA A 299 -15.85 -20.79 -1.28
CA ALA A 299 -15.39 -19.49 -1.76
C ALA A 299 -16.50 -18.44 -1.54
N PRO A 300 -16.22 -17.28 -0.91
CA PRO A 300 -17.21 -16.21 -0.72
C PRO A 300 -17.41 -15.36 -1.99
N ARG A 301 -18.67 -15.07 -2.29
CA ARG A 301 -19.13 -14.19 -3.40
C ARG A 301 -18.95 -12.70 -3.05
N PRO A 302 -18.47 -11.83 -3.96
CA PRO A 302 -18.57 -10.39 -3.77
C PRO A 302 -19.97 -9.88 -4.11
N ALA A 303 -20.49 -8.99 -3.26
CA ALA A 303 -21.68 -8.20 -3.54
C ALA A 303 -21.37 -7.10 -4.55
N THR A 304 -22.23 -6.95 -5.56
CA THR A 304 -22.22 -5.84 -6.54
C THR A 304 -22.45 -4.51 -5.84
N ALA A 305 -21.46 -3.62 -5.86
CA ALA A 305 -21.57 -2.25 -5.35
C ALA A 305 -21.71 -1.26 -6.51
N THR A 306 -22.76 -0.45 -6.47
CA THR A 306 -22.96 0.66 -7.41
C THR A 306 -21.99 1.78 -7.05
N THR A 307 -21.05 2.08 -7.95
CA THR A 307 -20.01 3.12 -7.76
C THR A 307 -20.62 4.52 -7.62
N SER A 308 -20.20 5.28 -6.61
CA SER A 308 -20.67 6.65 -6.36
C SER A 308 -20.09 7.65 -7.38
N MET A 309 -20.79 8.76 -7.61
CA MET A 309 -20.28 9.87 -8.44
C MET A 309 -18.95 10.43 -7.91
N ALA A 310 -18.73 10.38 -6.60
CA ALA A 310 -17.48 10.81 -5.98
C ALA A 310 -16.29 9.89 -6.34
N ASP A 311 -16.51 8.58 -6.41
CA ASP A 311 -15.49 7.61 -6.82
C ASP A 311 -15.12 7.80 -8.30
N ARG A 312 -16.11 8.15 -9.14
CA ARG A 312 -15.89 8.46 -10.56
C ARG A 312 -15.02 9.70 -10.76
N ILE A 313 -15.20 10.74 -9.94
CA ILE A 313 -14.41 11.98 -10.00
C ILE A 313 -12.97 11.73 -9.47
N SER A 314 -12.82 10.95 -8.40
CA SER A 314 -11.50 10.58 -7.87
C SER A 314 -10.70 9.70 -8.83
N ASN A 315 -11.36 8.75 -9.51
CA ASN A 315 -10.70 7.86 -10.49
C ASN A 315 -10.27 8.62 -11.75
N ALA A 316 -11.09 9.57 -12.23
CA ALA A 316 -10.75 10.45 -13.33
C ALA A 316 -9.54 11.34 -13.02
N ALA A 317 -9.38 11.80 -11.77
CA ALA A 317 -8.23 12.59 -11.33
C ALA A 317 -6.95 11.74 -11.15
N GLY A 318 -7.08 10.43 -10.89
CA GLY A 318 -5.96 9.49 -10.71
C GLY A 318 -5.48 8.78 -11.98
N GLY A 319 -6.11 9.05 -13.14
CA GLY A 319 -5.79 8.37 -14.40
C GLY A 319 -6.22 6.89 -14.44
N LEU A 320 -7.07 6.46 -13.51
CA LEU A 320 -7.64 5.11 -13.50
C LEU A 320 -8.79 5.03 -14.50
N PRO A 321 -8.85 3.97 -15.33
CA PRO A 321 -9.91 3.80 -16.29
C PRO A 321 -11.24 3.49 -15.59
N THR A 322 -12.35 3.95 -16.17
CA THR A 322 -13.68 3.62 -15.64
C THR A 322 -14.05 2.16 -15.98
N PRO A 323 -14.95 1.52 -15.21
CA PRO A 323 -15.43 0.17 -15.56
C PRO A 323 -16.00 0.07 -16.97
N ALA A 324 -16.63 1.14 -17.47
CA ALA A 324 -17.14 1.24 -18.83
C ALA A 324 -16.01 1.28 -19.88
N GLU A 325 -14.91 1.97 -19.60
CA GLU A 325 -13.73 1.97 -20.46
C GLU A 325 -13.05 0.60 -20.49
N ILE A 326 -12.92 -0.07 -19.34
CA ILE A 326 -12.37 -1.43 -19.26
C ILE A 326 -13.25 -2.42 -20.04
N ALA A 327 -14.58 -2.28 -19.93
CA ALA A 327 -15.54 -3.07 -20.70
C ALA A 327 -15.46 -2.82 -22.22
N ALA A 328 -14.86 -1.71 -22.66
CA ALA A 328 -14.63 -1.43 -24.07
C ALA A 328 -13.25 -1.90 -24.57
N TRP A 329 -12.38 -2.44 -23.71
CA TRP A 329 -11.02 -2.80 -24.12
C TRP A 329 -10.97 -4.00 -25.06
N PRO A 330 -10.15 -3.94 -26.13
CA PRO A 330 -9.89 -5.11 -26.97
C PRO A 330 -9.08 -6.16 -26.19
N ARG A 331 -9.20 -7.42 -26.62
CA ARG A 331 -8.50 -8.57 -26.00
C ARG A 331 -7.01 -8.31 -25.80
N GLU A 332 -6.35 -7.72 -26.80
CA GLU A 332 -4.89 -7.50 -26.77
C GLU A 332 -4.48 -6.49 -25.72
N LYS A 333 -5.28 -5.43 -25.55
CA LYS A 333 -5.07 -4.48 -24.47
C LYS A 333 -5.27 -5.14 -23.11
N VAL A 334 -6.33 -5.93 -22.93
CA VAL A 334 -6.55 -6.67 -21.67
C VAL A 334 -5.36 -7.58 -21.37
N ARG A 335 -4.87 -8.33 -22.37
CA ARG A 335 -3.70 -9.19 -22.25
C ARG A 335 -2.44 -8.41 -21.86
N ALA A 336 -2.17 -7.30 -22.53
CA ALA A 336 -0.99 -6.47 -22.26
C ALA A 336 -0.98 -5.87 -20.85
N ILE A 337 -2.16 -5.44 -20.37
CA ILE A 337 -2.35 -4.94 -19.00
C ILE A 337 -2.10 -6.04 -17.97
N VAL A 338 -2.70 -7.21 -18.18
CA VAL A 338 -2.56 -8.35 -17.26
C VAL A 338 -1.12 -8.86 -17.21
N ALA A 339 -0.42 -8.85 -18.34
CA ALA A 339 1.02 -9.15 -18.39
C ALA A 339 1.82 -8.13 -17.55
N GLY A 340 1.55 -6.83 -17.70
CA GLY A 340 2.23 -5.79 -16.91
C GLY A 340 1.96 -5.88 -15.40
N LEU A 341 0.74 -6.28 -15.02
CA LEU A 341 0.40 -6.57 -13.62
C LEU A 341 1.22 -7.76 -13.09
N ALA A 342 1.24 -8.87 -13.83
CA ALA A 342 1.97 -10.06 -13.42
C ALA A 342 3.50 -9.82 -13.29
N GLU A 343 4.09 -9.04 -14.20
CA GLU A 343 5.50 -8.65 -14.09
C GLU A 343 5.78 -7.79 -12.85
N THR A 344 4.85 -6.91 -12.48
CA THR A 344 4.95 -6.11 -11.26
C THR A 344 4.95 -7.00 -10.01
N ASP A 345 4.25 -8.13 -10.06
CA ASP A 345 4.23 -9.16 -9.01
C ASP A 345 5.43 -10.14 -9.08
N GLY A 346 6.41 -9.85 -9.94
CA GLY A 346 7.65 -10.61 -10.08
C GLY A 346 7.51 -11.91 -10.86
N TYR A 347 6.50 -12.03 -11.73
CA TYR A 347 6.40 -13.13 -12.69
C TYR A 347 7.15 -12.81 -13.99
N VAL A 348 7.69 -13.85 -14.61
CA VAL A 348 8.12 -13.84 -16.01
C VAL A 348 6.91 -14.27 -16.85
N VAL A 349 6.53 -13.44 -17.83
CA VAL A 349 5.34 -13.66 -18.66
C VAL A 349 5.75 -14.21 -20.03
N ASP A 350 5.22 -15.38 -20.37
CA ASP A 350 5.33 -15.96 -21.71
C ASP A 350 4.01 -15.78 -22.47
N ASN A 351 4.06 -15.09 -23.62
CA ASN A 351 2.92 -14.95 -24.52
C ASN A 351 2.72 -16.24 -25.33
N ARG A 352 1.48 -16.72 -25.43
CA ARG A 352 1.14 -17.94 -26.14
C ARG A 352 0.16 -17.65 -27.27
N SER A 353 0.62 -17.85 -28.51
CA SER A 353 -0.16 -17.50 -29.72
C SER A 353 -1.03 -18.66 -30.23
N GLU A 354 -0.68 -19.91 -29.88
CA GLU A 354 -1.25 -21.13 -30.48
C GLU A 354 -1.97 -22.04 -29.47
N SER A 355 -2.22 -21.57 -28.24
CA SER A 355 -2.88 -22.38 -27.21
C SER A 355 -4.18 -21.78 -26.71
N ASP A 356 -4.98 -22.62 -26.03
CA ASP A 356 -6.23 -22.20 -25.38
C ASP A 356 -6.02 -21.18 -24.26
N ALA A 357 -4.78 -21.05 -23.74
CA ALA A 357 -4.35 -19.98 -22.83
C ALA A 357 -3.58 -18.89 -23.58
N ASP A 358 -3.77 -17.62 -23.19
CA ASP A 358 -3.13 -16.44 -23.77
C ASP A 358 -1.74 -16.18 -23.18
N LEU A 359 -1.58 -16.39 -21.87
CA LEU A 359 -0.33 -16.17 -21.15
C LEU A 359 0.00 -17.36 -20.26
N ALA A 360 1.30 -17.61 -20.08
CA ALA A 360 1.83 -18.47 -19.03
C ALA A 360 2.76 -17.67 -18.11
N LEU A 361 2.56 -17.77 -16.80
CA LEU A 361 3.41 -17.12 -15.81
C LEU A 361 4.39 -18.11 -15.18
N LYS A 362 5.64 -17.69 -15.02
CA LYS A 362 6.73 -18.45 -14.39
C LYS A 362 7.42 -17.60 -13.32
N ARG A 363 8.08 -18.24 -12.34
CA ARG A 363 9.03 -17.53 -11.48
C ARG A 363 10.39 -17.43 -12.18
N PRO A 364 11.21 -16.41 -11.86
CA PRO A 364 12.56 -16.33 -12.39
C PRO A 364 13.35 -17.62 -12.12
N GLY A 365 13.88 -18.24 -13.18
CA GLY A 365 14.63 -19.50 -13.11
C GLY A 365 13.78 -20.78 -13.16
N GLU A 366 12.45 -20.69 -13.19
CA GLU A 366 11.58 -21.85 -13.40
C GLU A 366 11.30 -22.08 -14.88
N THR A 367 11.36 -23.35 -15.32
CA THR A 367 11.01 -23.73 -16.70
C THR A 367 9.53 -24.04 -16.89
N ARG A 368 8.83 -24.42 -15.81
CA ARG A 368 7.41 -24.80 -15.82
C ARG A 368 6.52 -23.62 -15.46
N ALA A 369 5.42 -23.45 -16.21
CA ALA A 369 4.40 -22.47 -15.90
C ALA A 369 3.70 -22.79 -14.57
N ARG A 370 3.47 -21.76 -13.75
CA ARG A 370 2.73 -21.82 -12.49
C ARG A 370 1.29 -21.35 -12.64
N VAL A 371 1.05 -20.45 -13.60
CA VAL A 371 -0.27 -19.89 -13.87
C VAL A 371 -0.53 -19.87 -15.38
N LEU A 372 -1.72 -20.29 -15.79
CA LEU A 372 -2.23 -20.04 -17.14
C LEU A 372 -3.28 -18.94 -17.10
N ILE A 373 -3.26 -18.02 -18.07
CA ILE A 373 -4.20 -16.90 -18.14
C ILE A 373 -4.93 -16.91 -19.48
N VAL A 374 -6.25 -16.75 -19.44
CA VAL A 374 -7.10 -16.48 -20.61
C VAL A 374 -7.68 -15.08 -20.49
N CYS A 375 -7.59 -14.30 -21.57
CA CYS A 375 -8.12 -12.95 -21.67
C CYS A 375 -9.24 -12.91 -22.72
N ALA A 376 -10.38 -12.32 -22.37
CA ALA A 376 -11.46 -12.01 -23.30
C ALA A 376 -11.51 -10.51 -23.59
N ALA A 377 -12.02 -10.14 -24.77
CA ALA A 377 -12.34 -8.74 -25.04
C ALA A 377 -13.54 -8.31 -24.20
N GLY A 378 -13.60 -7.03 -23.85
CA GLY A 378 -14.72 -6.51 -23.08
C GLY A 378 -16.07 -6.56 -23.83
N THR A 379 -16.04 -6.58 -25.17
CA THR A 379 -17.23 -6.75 -26.01
C THR A 379 -17.66 -8.21 -26.20
N SER A 380 -16.93 -9.18 -25.65
CA SER A 380 -17.24 -10.62 -25.81
C SER A 380 -18.45 -11.09 -25.01
N GLY A 381 -19.05 -10.21 -24.21
CA GLY A 381 -20.19 -10.55 -23.36
C GLY A 381 -19.80 -11.45 -22.17
N VAL A 382 -20.81 -11.88 -21.43
CA VAL A 382 -20.64 -12.70 -20.22
C VAL A 382 -20.05 -14.07 -20.59
N VAL A 383 -18.94 -14.45 -19.95
CA VAL A 383 -18.26 -15.72 -20.22
C VAL A 383 -19.06 -16.91 -19.63
N PRO A 384 -19.42 -17.91 -20.45
CA PRO A 384 -20.15 -19.09 -19.99
C PRO A 384 -19.23 -20.12 -19.35
N ALA A 385 -19.80 -21.00 -18.51
CA ALA A 385 -19.05 -22.04 -17.80
C ALA A 385 -18.25 -22.98 -18.72
N LYS A 386 -18.77 -23.25 -19.93
CA LYS A 386 -18.07 -24.09 -20.93
C LYS A 386 -16.64 -23.59 -21.19
N ARG A 387 -16.49 -22.28 -21.39
CA ARG A 387 -15.19 -21.64 -21.64
C ARG A 387 -14.25 -21.82 -20.45
N VAL A 388 -14.72 -21.55 -19.24
CA VAL A 388 -13.92 -21.73 -18.01
C VAL A 388 -13.47 -23.19 -17.82
N ARG A 389 -14.31 -24.16 -18.19
CA ARG A 389 -13.95 -25.59 -18.17
C ARG A 389 -12.86 -25.95 -19.18
N GLU A 390 -12.85 -25.33 -20.35
CA GLU A 390 -11.80 -25.52 -21.37
C GLU A 390 -10.43 -25.16 -20.78
N LEU A 391 -10.30 -23.98 -20.13
CA LEU A 391 -9.06 -23.58 -19.45
C LEU A 391 -8.66 -24.58 -18.35
N PHE A 392 -9.60 -25.04 -17.54
CA PHE A 392 -9.30 -26.04 -16.52
C PHE A 392 -8.79 -27.36 -17.10
N GLY A 393 -9.32 -27.77 -18.26
CA GLY A 393 -8.82 -28.90 -19.03
C GLY A 393 -7.37 -28.70 -19.45
N THR A 394 -7.03 -27.53 -20.00
CA THR A 394 -5.67 -27.16 -20.38
C THR A 394 -4.72 -27.16 -19.18
N MET A 395 -5.13 -26.58 -18.05
CA MET A 395 -4.35 -26.61 -16.80
C MET A 395 -4.07 -28.03 -16.34
N THR A 396 -5.07 -28.92 -16.39
CA THR A 396 -4.91 -30.32 -16.00
C THR A 396 -3.95 -31.06 -16.93
N ALA A 397 -4.06 -30.84 -18.24
CA ALA A 397 -3.20 -31.45 -19.24
C ALA A 397 -1.74 -31.00 -19.11
N GLU A 398 -1.52 -29.73 -18.80
CA GLU A 398 -0.17 -29.15 -18.62
C GLU A 398 0.34 -29.29 -17.17
N GLY A 399 -0.49 -29.79 -16.26
CA GLY A 399 -0.26 -29.86 -14.82
C GLY A 399 0.16 -28.50 -14.22
N VAL A 400 -0.62 -27.46 -14.53
CA VAL A 400 -0.50 -26.13 -13.94
C VAL A 400 -1.55 -26.00 -12.84
N GLU A 401 -1.13 -25.57 -11.66
CA GLU A 401 -1.98 -25.58 -10.45
C GLU A 401 -2.97 -24.40 -10.39
N VAL A 402 -2.68 -23.30 -11.08
CA VAL A 402 -3.47 -22.06 -11.00
C VAL A 402 -3.88 -21.57 -12.38
N GLY A 403 -5.13 -21.16 -12.53
CA GLY A 403 -5.67 -20.59 -13.77
C GLY A 403 -6.41 -19.29 -13.52
N TRP A 404 -6.12 -18.28 -14.33
CA TRP A 404 -6.77 -16.98 -14.28
C TRP A 404 -7.61 -16.77 -15.55
N TRP A 405 -8.82 -16.27 -15.37
CA TRP A 405 -9.65 -15.82 -16.46
C TRP A 405 -9.94 -14.34 -16.29
N VAL A 406 -9.63 -13.55 -17.31
CA VAL A 406 -9.86 -12.10 -17.32
C VAL A 406 -10.91 -11.79 -18.38
N ALA A 407 -12.08 -11.33 -17.95
CA ALA A 407 -13.18 -10.98 -18.83
C ALA A 407 -13.90 -9.73 -18.32
N PRO A 408 -13.66 -8.55 -18.92
CA PRO A 408 -14.28 -7.30 -18.46
C PRO A 408 -15.82 -7.35 -18.38
N ALA A 409 -16.47 -8.04 -19.32
CA ALA A 409 -17.92 -8.23 -19.33
C ALA A 409 -18.46 -9.20 -18.26
N GLY A 410 -17.58 -9.87 -17.51
CA GLY A 410 -17.93 -10.75 -16.41
C GLY A 410 -18.23 -12.20 -16.81
N PHE A 411 -18.85 -12.92 -15.87
CA PHE A 411 -18.97 -14.38 -15.88
C PHE A 411 -20.38 -14.82 -15.52
N SER A 412 -20.85 -15.92 -16.12
CA SER A 412 -22.14 -16.51 -15.76
C SER A 412 -22.09 -17.07 -14.33
N ALA A 413 -23.26 -17.25 -13.70
CA ALA A 413 -23.34 -17.84 -12.37
C ALA A 413 -22.70 -19.23 -12.32
N ASP A 414 -22.94 -20.04 -13.36
CA ASP A 414 -22.36 -21.38 -13.48
C ASP A 414 -20.84 -21.36 -13.67
N ALA A 415 -20.32 -20.34 -14.38
CA ALA A 415 -18.89 -20.18 -14.57
C ALA A 415 -18.19 -19.85 -13.25
N ARG A 416 -18.81 -18.98 -12.45
CA ARG A 416 -18.33 -18.65 -11.09
C ARG A 416 -18.38 -19.86 -10.17
N ALA A 417 -19.50 -20.59 -10.16
CA ALA A 417 -19.64 -21.80 -9.35
C ALA A 417 -18.58 -22.86 -9.70
N PHE A 418 -18.33 -23.07 -10.98
CA PHE A 418 -17.28 -23.99 -11.44
C PHE A 418 -15.88 -23.51 -11.03
N ALA A 419 -15.60 -22.21 -11.19
CA ALA A 419 -14.31 -21.64 -10.79
C ALA A 419 -14.05 -21.78 -9.29
N ASP A 420 -15.07 -21.55 -8.45
CA ASP A 420 -14.99 -21.68 -7.00
C ASP A 420 -14.70 -23.13 -6.57
N GLU A 421 -15.27 -24.13 -7.26
CA GLU A 421 -15.05 -25.56 -6.99
C GLU A 421 -13.64 -26.03 -7.38
N HIS A 422 -13.07 -25.42 -8.42
CA HIS A 422 -11.84 -25.87 -9.07
C HIS A 422 -10.64 -24.92 -8.87
N GLY A 423 -10.78 -23.88 -8.04
CA GLY A 423 -9.69 -22.97 -7.69
C GLY A 423 -9.23 -22.05 -8.83
N LEU A 424 -10.13 -21.69 -9.75
CA LEU A 424 -9.83 -20.74 -10.82
C LEU A 424 -10.11 -19.30 -10.34
N LEU A 425 -9.23 -18.37 -10.71
CA LEU A 425 -9.39 -16.96 -10.40
C LEU A 425 -10.09 -16.24 -11.55
N LEU A 426 -11.25 -15.66 -11.28
CA LEU A 426 -12.03 -14.90 -12.26
C LEU A 426 -11.89 -13.40 -12.00
N LEU A 427 -11.46 -12.64 -13.01
CA LEU A 427 -11.29 -11.19 -12.96
C LEU A 427 -12.24 -10.53 -13.96
N ASP A 428 -13.25 -9.81 -13.44
CA ASP A 428 -14.12 -8.94 -14.21
C ASP A 428 -13.62 -7.48 -14.18
N ALA A 429 -14.33 -6.56 -14.84
CA ALA A 429 -13.89 -5.16 -14.93
C ALA A 429 -13.68 -4.51 -13.55
N GLU A 430 -14.56 -4.78 -12.58
CA GLU A 430 -14.46 -4.25 -11.22
C GLU A 430 -13.24 -4.82 -10.48
N ARG A 431 -13.03 -6.14 -10.58
CA ARG A 431 -11.85 -6.79 -9.97
C ARG A 431 -10.56 -6.33 -10.64
N LEU A 432 -10.53 -6.15 -11.95
CA LEU A 432 -9.37 -5.64 -12.68
C LEU A 432 -9.08 -4.18 -12.33
N LEU A 433 -10.13 -3.35 -12.19
CA LEU A 433 -10.00 -1.98 -11.72
C LEU A 433 -9.43 -1.92 -10.29
N ALA A 434 -9.89 -2.79 -9.40
CA ALA A 434 -9.35 -2.87 -8.03
C ALA A 434 -7.85 -3.22 -8.04
N GLN A 435 -7.42 -4.14 -8.91
CA GLN A 435 -6.00 -4.48 -9.09
C GLN A 435 -5.19 -3.30 -9.62
N LEU A 436 -5.70 -2.58 -10.63
CA LEU A 436 -5.06 -1.38 -11.16
C LEU A 436 -4.97 -0.26 -10.10
N GLY A 437 -6.02 -0.08 -9.30
CA GLY A 437 -6.05 0.89 -8.21
C GLY A 437 -5.08 0.58 -7.06
N SER A 438 -4.66 -0.68 -6.91
CA SER A 438 -3.64 -1.08 -5.94
C SER A 438 -2.20 -0.89 -6.43
N LEU A 439 -1.98 -0.57 -7.70
CA LEU A 439 -0.64 -0.32 -8.22
C LEU A 439 -0.05 0.99 -7.64
N PRO A 440 1.26 1.01 -7.34
CA PRO A 440 1.95 2.26 -7.06
C PRO A 440 1.71 3.30 -8.18
N PRO A 441 1.46 4.58 -7.86
CA PRO A 441 1.13 5.61 -8.87
C PRO A 441 2.14 5.76 -10.01
N LEU A 442 3.40 5.35 -9.79
CA LEU A 442 4.48 5.39 -10.79
C LEU A 442 4.44 4.22 -11.79
N LEU A 443 3.79 3.12 -11.43
CA LEU A 443 3.65 1.92 -12.27
C LEU A 443 2.34 1.94 -13.06
N LEU A 444 1.31 2.60 -12.54
CA LEU A 444 0.01 2.69 -13.20
C LEU A 444 0.09 3.22 -14.65
N PRO A 445 0.78 4.34 -14.95
CA PRO A 445 0.94 4.79 -16.34
C PRO A 445 1.72 3.80 -17.20
N LYS A 446 2.75 3.15 -16.63
CA LYS A 446 3.58 2.17 -17.36
C LYS A 446 2.77 0.94 -17.77
N VAL A 447 1.90 0.46 -16.88
CA VAL A 447 1.00 -0.66 -17.16
C VAL A 447 -0.07 -0.21 -18.17
N LEU A 448 -0.76 0.90 -17.92
CA LEU A 448 -1.86 1.38 -18.78
C LEU A 448 -1.45 1.74 -20.21
N LEU A 449 -0.19 2.14 -20.44
CA LEU A 449 0.33 2.48 -21.76
C LEU A 449 0.83 1.26 -22.58
N ARG A 450 0.84 0.06 -22.01
CA ARG A 450 1.15 -1.17 -22.77
C ARG A 450 0.07 -1.43 -23.82
N ARG A 451 0.51 -1.85 -25.01
CA ARG A 451 -0.33 -2.15 -26.17
C ARG A 451 -0.29 -3.62 -26.52
#